data_AF-A0AAJ3B218-F1
#
_entry.id   AF-A0AAJ3B218-F1
#
_cell.length_a   1.000
_cell.length_b   1.000
_cell.length_c   1.000
_cell.angle_alpha   90.00
_cell.angle_beta   90.00
_cell.angle_gamma   90.00
#
_symmetry.space_group_name_H-M   'P 1'
#
loop_
_entity.id
_entity.type
_entity.pdbx_description
1 polymer ?
#
loop_
_entity_poly.entity_id
_entity_poly.type
_entity_poly.pdbx_seq_one_letter_code
_entity_poly.pdbx_strand_id
1 'polypeptide(L)'
;MDLMSTTQKTGRPRHDDRLMLNGVLWIVCSGAAWRDLPERFGAWSTVYQRYRDWRDDGTLEQILDRLCTGVNEGEMIDMETWTLNPALFREQLAHQNA
;
A
#
# COMPACT_ATOMS: atom_id res chain seq x y z
N MET A 1 16.71 7.70 -2.60
CA MET A 1 16.07 7.42 -1.30
C MET A 1 15.17 6.23 -1.50
N ASP A 2 15.56 5.06 -1.00
CA ASP A 2 14.70 3.89 -1.06
C ASP A 2 13.70 4.00 0.09
N LEU A 3 12.48 4.45 -0.23
CA LEU A 3 11.45 4.79 0.75
C LEU A 3 11.00 3.56 1.56
N MET A 4 11.30 2.37 1.05
CA MET A 4 10.85 1.09 1.58
C MET A 4 11.99 0.31 2.26
N SER A 5 13.25 0.65 1.98
CA SER A 5 14.42 -0.06 2.48
C SER A 5 15.18 0.75 3.53
N THR A 6 14.94 0.43 4.80
CA THR A 6 16.01 0.51 5.80
C THR A 6 16.75 -0.82 5.76
N THR A 7 17.88 -0.86 5.04
CA THR A 7 18.72 -2.06 4.92
C THR A 7 19.17 -2.53 6.30
N GLN A 8 18.50 -3.55 6.85
CA GLN A 8 18.96 -4.20 8.07
C GLN A 8 20.14 -5.12 7.73
N LYS A 9 21.30 -4.86 8.34
CA LYS A 9 22.57 -5.58 8.10
C LYS A 9 22.62 -7.01 8.65
N THR A 10 21.63 -7.43 9.47
CA THR A 10 21.60 -8.78 10.10
C THR A 10 20.15 -9.17 10.43
N GLY A 11 19.71 -10.37 10.02
CA GLY A 11 18.40 -10.95 10.38
C GLY A 11 17.79 -11.83 9.28
N ARG A 12 16.70 -12.56 9.60
CA ARG A 12 15.90 -13.31 8.61
C ARG A 12 15.49 -12.36 7.48
N PRO A 13 15.60 -12.75 6.20
CA PRO A 13 15.21 -11.89 5.08
C PRO A 13 13.82 -11.30 5.32
N ARG A 14 13.67 -9.98 5.15
CA ARG A 14 12.36 -9.33 5.22
C ARG A 14 11.44 -10.01 4.21
N HIS A 15 10.18 -10.17 4.58
CA HIS A 15 9.15 -10.51 3.59
C HIS A 15 9.17 -9.42 2.52
N ASP A 16 9.03 -9.80 1.25
CA ASP A 16 9.18 -8.90 0.10
C ASP A 16 8.34 -7.63 0.32
N ASP A 17 9.02 -6.48 0.51
CA ASP A 17 8.36 -5.21 0.86
C ASP A 17 7.39 -4.79 -0.28
N ARG A 18 7.64 -5.23 -1.53
CA ARG A 18 6.70 -5.03 -2.65
C ARG A 18 5.43 -5.87 -2.48
N LEU A 19 5.55 -7.09 -2.00
CA LEU A 19 4.40 -7.97 -1.76
C LEU A 19 3.52 -7.44 -0.63
N MET A 20 4.15 -6.96 0.45
CA MET A 20 3.48 -6.30 1.57
C MET A 20 2.76 -5.03 1.10
N LEU A 21 3.43 -4.18 0.31
CA LEU A 21 2.82 -3.00 -0.28
C LEU A 21 1.61 -3.35 -1.15
N ASN A 22 1.72 -4.37 -2.01
CA ASN A 22 0.59 -4.80 -2.84
C ASN A 22 -0.61 -5.27 -1.99
N GLY A 23 -0.36 -5.94 -0.86
CA GLY A 23 -1.41 -6.32 0.07
C GLY A 23 -2.07 -5.12 0.75
N VAL A 24 -1.27 -4.14 1.18
CA VAL A 24 -1.78 -2.88 1.75
C VAL A 24 -2.60 -2.11 0.73
N LEU A 25 -2.09 -1.92 -0.49
CA LEU A 25 -2.80 -1.23 -1.58
C LEU A 25 -4.11 -1.95 -1.91
N TRP A 26 -4.11 -3.29 -1.95
CA TRP A 26 -5.33 -4.05 -2.19
C TRP A 26 -6.41 -3.74 -1.14
N ILE A 27 -6.06 -3.66 0.15
CA ILE A 27 -7.01 -3.31 1.23
C ILE A 27 -7.46 -1.85 1.11
N VAL A 28 -6.54 -0.91 0.98
CA VAL A 28 -6.85 0.53 0.94
C VAL A 28 -7.71 0.88 -0.29
N CYS A 29 -7.48 0.21 -1.42
CA CYS A 29 -8.24 0.43 -2.65
C CYS A 29 -9.55 -0.37 -2.72
N SER A 30 -9.64 -1.55 -2.09
CA SER A 30 -10.88 -2.34 -2.09
C SER A 30 -11.85 -1.95 -0.98
N GLY A 31 -11.36 -1.35 0.10
CA GLY A 31 -12.11 -1.15 1.34
C GLY A 31 -12.51 -2.46 2.03
N ALA A 32 -11.96 -3.60 1.60
CA ALA A 32 -12.28 -4.91 2.16
C ALA A 32 -11.72 -5.05 3.58
N ALA A 33 -12.30 -5.96 4.35
CA ALA A 33 -11.77 -6.26 5.67
C ALA A 33 -10.37 -6.89 5.53
N TRP A 34 -9.47 -6.59 6.48
CA TRP A 34 -8.13 -7.19 6.53
C TRP A 34 -8.16 -8.73 6.51
N ARG A 35 -9.22 -9.34 7.04
CA ARG A 35 -9.39 -10.80 7.04
C ARG A 35 -9.66 -11.39 5.66
N ASP A 36 -10.13 -10.58 4.72
CA ASP A 36 -10.41 -10.99 3.34
C ASP A 36 -9.17 -10.82 2.45
N LEU A 37 -8.04 -10.41 3.02
CA LEU A 37 -6.80 -10.27 2.26
C LEU A 37 -6.44 -11.60 1.58
N PRO A 38 -6.26 -11.59 0.24
CA PRO A 38 -5.84 -12.78 -0.47
C PRO A 38 -4.49 -13.33 0.03
N GLU A 39 -4.44 -14.65 0.26
CA GLU A 39 -3.25 -15.33 0.80
C GLU A 39 -1.99 -15.16 -0.06
N ARG A 40 -2.15 -14.83 -1.35
CA ARG A 40 -1.03 -14.49 -2.26
C ARG A 40 -0.16 -13.33 -1.76
N PHE A 41 -0.71 -12.45 -0.91
CA PHE A 41 0.02 -11.32 -0.32
C PHE A 41 0.66 -11.66 1.04
N GLY A 42 0.49 -12.89 1.51
CA GLY A 42 0.94 -13.35 2.81
C GLY A 42 -0.14 -13.23 3.89
N ALA A 43 0.24 -13.53 5.13
CA ALA A 43 -0.67 -13.49 6.26
C ALA A 43 -1.14 -12.06 6.53
N TRP A 44 -2.47 -11.86 6.59
CA TRP A 44 -3.08 -10.55 6.81
C TRP A 44 -2.55 -9.82 8.04
N SER A 45 -2.19 -10.54 9.10
CA SER A 45 -1.63 -9.95 10.33
C SER A 45 -0.26 -9.33 10.10
N THR A 46 0.55 -9.90 9.20
CA THR A 46 1.88 -9.38 8.85
C THR A 46 1.76 -8.15 7.96
N VAL A 47 0.84 -8.19 6.99
CA VAL A 47 0.55 -7.04 6.12
C VAL A 47 -0.04 -5.88 6.94
N TYR A 48 -0.94 -6.18 7.87
CA TYR A 48 -1.50 -5.18 8.77
C TYR A 48 -0.45 -4.55 9.69
N GLN A 49 0.45 -5.35 10.27
CA GLN A 49 1.54 -4.81 11.09
C GLN A 49 2.42 -3.86 10.26
N ARG A 50 2.75 -4.25 9.03
CA ARG A 50 3.55 -3.40 8.14
C ARG A 50 2.81 -2.12 7.74
N TYR A 51 1.51 -2.21 7.43
CA TYR A 51 0.66 -1.06 7.20
C TYR A 51 0.70 -0.09 8.38
N ARG A 52 0.58 -0.61 9.61
CA ARG A 52 0.66 0.20 10.82
C ARG A 52 2.01 0.90 10.95
N ASP A 53 3.11 0.16 10.78
CA ASP A 53 4.45 0.73 10.85
C ASP A 53 4.60 1.89 9.84
N TRP A 54 4.18 1.68 8.59
CA TRP A 54 4.28 2.67 7.51
C TRP A 54 3.30 3.83 7.61
N ARG A 55 2.16 3.61 8.26
CA ARG A 55 1.21 4.68 8.58
C ARG A 55 1.78 5.56 9.68
N ASP A 56 2.29 4.95 10.75
CA ASP A 56 2.78 5.67 11.92
C ASP A 56 4.08 6.43 11.62
N ASP A 57 4.89 5.97 10.66
CA ASP A 57 6.13 6.63 10.22
C ASP A 57 5.96 7.58 9.00
N GLY A 58 4.75 7.68 8.42
CA GLY A 58 4.44 8.51 7.26
C GLY A 58 5.02 8.01 5.92
N THR A 59 5.56 6.80 5.88
CA THR A 59 6.07 6.16 4.66
C THR A 59 4.92 5.86 3.70
N LEU A 60 3.77 5.42 4.21
CA LEU A 60 2.62 5.08 3.38
C LEU A 60 2.10 6.31 2.62
N GLU A 61 1.98 7.45 3.29
CA GLU A 61 1.57 8.70 2.68
C GLU A 61 2.53 9.13 1.57
N GLN A 62 3.84 9.03 1.80
CA GLN A 62 4.86 9.34 0.78
C GLN A 62 4.82 8.36 -0.40
N ILE A 63 4.52 7.08 -0.17
CA ILE A 63 4.36 6.10 -1.26
C ILE A 63 3.13 6.44 -2.08
N LEU A 64 2.00 6.70 -1.42
CA LEU A 64 0.75 7.05 -2.09
C LEU A 64 0.92 8.34 -2.88
N ASP A 65 1.43 9.41 -2.27
CA ASP A 65 1.73 10.68 -2.95
C ASP A 65 2.54 10.49 -4.25
N ARG A 66 3.57 9.63 -4.22
CA ARG A 66 4.39 9.29 -5.39
C ARG A 66 3.70 8.42 -6.44
N LEU A 67 2.81 7.52 -6.02
CA LEU A 67 2.02 6.70 -6.94
C LEU A 67 0.87 7.51 -7.56
N CYS A 68 0.40 8.51 -6.84
CA CYS A 68 -0.78 9.31 -7.13
C CYS A 68 -0.45 10.62 -7.84
N THR A 69 0.83 10.96 -8.06
CA THR A 69 1.29 12.23 -8.66
C THR A 69 0.78 12.51 -10.09
N GLY A 70 0.03 11.58 -10.70
CA GLY A 70 -0.62 11.75 -12.01
C GLY A 70 -2.16 11.88 -11.95
N VAL A 71 -2.77 11.77 -10.77
CA VAL A 71 -4.23 11.89 -10.58
C VAL A 71 -4.47 13.17 -9.79
N ASN A 72 -5.37 14.04 -10.26
CA ASN A 72 -5.65 15.34 -9.63
C ASN A 72 -5.72 15.21 -8.10
N GLU A 73 -4.92 16.03 -7.41
CA GLU A 73 -4.60 16.01 -5.96
C GLU A 73 -5.82 15.97 -5.02
N GLY A 74 -7.06 16.11 -5.54
CA GLY A 74 -8.31 16.12 -4.77
C GLY A 74 -9.27 14.95 -4.99
N GLU A 75 -9.05 14.05 -5.96
CA GLU A 75 -10.07 13.02 -6.30
C GLU A 75 -9.76 11.61 -5.79
N MET A 76 -8.54 11.36 -5.31
CA MET A 76 -8.09 9.99 -5.06
C MET A 76 -7.89 9.63 -3.60
N ILE A 77 -7.62 10.57 -2.68
CA ILE A 77 -7.49 10.28 -1.24
C ILE A 77 -8.59 11.03 -0.51
N ASP A 78 -9.64 10.31 -0.10
CA ASP A 78 -10.61 10.84 0.85
C ASP A 78 -9.99 10.74 2.26
N MET A 79 -9.55 11.88 2.79
CA MET A 79 -8.96 12.01 4.14
C MET A 79 -9.99 11.88 5.27
N GLU A 80 -11.29 11.94 4.96
CA GLU A 80 -12.39 11.75 5.92
C GLU A 80 -12.70 10.26 6.08
N THR A 81 -12.57 9.49 4.99
CA THR A 81 -12.86 8.04 4.96
C THR A 81 -11.60 7.15 4.96
N TRP A 82 -10.40 7.71 4.74
CA TRP A 82 -9.12 7.00 4.56
C TRP A 82 -9.13 5.94 3.43
N THR A 83 -10.05 6.06 2.48
CA THR A 83 -10.11 5.18 1.30
C THR A 83 -9.51 5.89 0.09
N LEU A 84 -8.66 5.17 -0.66
CA LEU A 84 -8.32 5.59 -2.01
C LEU A 84 -9.58 5.43 -2.86
N ASN A 85 -9.89 6.38 -3.75
CA ASN A 85 -10.98 6.23 -4.70
C ASN A 85 -10.78 4.91 -5.49
N PRO A 86 -11.62 3.88 -5.27
CA PRO A 86 -11.42 2.56 -5.85
C PRO A 86 -11.56 2.56 -7.38
N ALA A 87 -12.25 3.56 -7.94
CA ALA A 87 -12.45 3.68 -9.39
C ALA A 87 -11.16 4.13 -10.08
N LEU A 88 -10.52 5.19 -9.58
CA LEU A 88 -9.29 5.76 -10.15
C LEU A 88 -8.10 4.80 -10.06
N PHE A 89 -7.99 4.01 -8.98
CA PHE A 89 -6.90 3.05 -8.85
C PHE A 89 -6.99 1.89 -9.84
N ARG A 90 -8.19 1.40 -10.16
CA ARG A 90 -8.37 0.29 -11.12
C ARG A 90 -7.92 0.69 -12.53
N GLU A 91 -8.20 1.91 -12.94
CA GLU A 91 -7.74 2.46 -14.21
C GLU A 91 -6.21 2.54 -14.23
N GLN A 92 -5.60 3.11 -13.19
CA GLN A 92 -4.14 3.28 -13.13
C GLN A 92 -3.38 1.94 -13.06
N LEU A 93 -3.89 0.95 -12.33
CA LEU A 93 -3.26 -0.38 -12.26
C LEU A 93 -3.34 -1.12 -13.59
N ALA A 94 -4.42 -0.92 -14.36
CA ALA A 94 -4.54 -1.47 -15.71
C ALA A 94 -3.51 -0.85 -16.66
N HIS A 95 -3.17 0.44 -16.50
CA HIS A 95 -2.10 1.10 -17.26
C HIS A 95 -0.69 0.60 -16.91
N GLN A 96 -0.46 0.15 -15.66
CA GLN A 96 0.85 -0.31 -15.18
C GLN A 96 1.11 -1.81 -15.42
N ASN A 97 0.09 -2.61 -15.76
CA ASN A 97 0.20 -4.06 -16.01
C ASN A 97 -0.05 -4.45 -17.49
N ALA A 98 -0.02 -3.48 -18.40
CA ALA A 98 -0.12 -3.67 -19.85
C ALA A 98 1.26 -3.72 -20.53
#